data_AF-B4K1N7-F1
#
_entry.id   AF-B4K1N7-F1
#
_cell.length_a   1.000
_cell.length_b   1.000
_cell.length_c   1.000
_cell.angle_alpha   90.00
_cell.angle_beta   90.00
_cell.angle_gamma   90.00
#
_symmetry.space_group_name_H-M   'P 1'
#
loop_
_entity.id
_entity.type
_entity.pdbx_description
1 polymer ?
#
loop_
_entity_poly.entity_id
_entity_poly.type
_entity_poly.pdbx_seq_one_letter_code
_entity_poly.pdbx_strand_id
1 'polypeptide(L)'
;MKVDNLNKSISSLETVKKTFQRDLLSDLRKILKIESKLINSVETADKFQTKYKLNEAIKSVHKQQHELQINAVKESQEIYRMASSKVEKLTGLLQAQLQEISAKTVEVKRLCNGQLPSSESFPFKSDFEKILSLSLEQILEAIIDFQARLECMKNCDSEVLTNYHQRQANVEQLKKSIENKSIQEKNVEAEILNVFNKWEPQLTQLIETINAKFSEFMDSIEYVGEVVLSRKEAIDFESYGIQIMVQYRKDAKLQTLDKYIQSGGERAVAIAIYSLSLQHVTHVPFRCVDEINQGMDAKNERHIFDLLLKEATKQGSAQYLFVTPKLLRDLSYNQHLCVSVVHNSGSIKPDTYFPLN
;
A
#
# COMPACT_ATOMS: atom_id res chain seq x y z
N MET A 1 -156.15 80.06 66.42
CA MET A 1 -154.82 79.46 66.68
C MET A 1 -154.32 78.68 65.45
N LYS A 2 -154.10 79.35 64.30
CA LYS A 2 -153.76 78.67 63.02
C LYS A 2 -152.74 79.43 62.14
N VAL A 3 -152.09 80.48 62.67
CA VAL A 3 -151.27 81.39 61.86
C VAL A 3 -149.77 81.35 62.22
N ASP A 4 -149.39 80.97 63.44
CA ASP A 4 -148.01 81.22 63.89
C ASP A 4 -146.94 80.22 63.44
N ASN A 5 -147.25 78.97 63.08
CA ASN A 5 -146.19 78.01 62.74
C ASN A 5 -145.96 77.78 61.24
N LEU A 6 -146.74 78.40 60.34
CA LEU A 6 -146.39 78.46 58.92
C LEU A 6 -145.11 79.28 58.68
N ASN A 7 -144.82 80.27 59.52
CA ASN A 7 -143.67 81.16 59.36
C ASN A 7 -142.32 80.51 59.74
N LYS A 8 -142.30 79.45 60.55
CA LYS A 8 -141.05 78.73 60.89
C LYS A 8 -140.55 77.80 59.76
N SER A 9 -141.44 77.24 58.94
CA SER A 9 -141.05 76.35 57.83
C SER A 9 -140.53 77.09 56.60
N ILE A 10 -140.86 78.37 56.41
CA ILE A 10 -140.42 79.12 55.22
C ILE A 10 -138.96 79.59 55.36
N SER A 11 -138.52 80.00 56.56
CA SER A 11 -137.12 80.45 56.77
C SER A 11 -136.07 79.33 56.63
N SER A 12 -136.46 78.07 56.88
CA SER A 12 -135.54 76.92 56.75
C SER A 12 -135.28 76.54 55.29
N LEU A 13 -136.26 76.75 54.40
CA LEU A 13 -136.16 76.33 52.99
C LEU A 13 -135.20 77.20 52.17
N GLU A 14 -135.21 78.52 52.40
CA GLU A 14 -134.36 79.48 51.68
C GLU A 14 -132.87 79.31 52.01
N THR A 15 -132.58 78.96 53.26
CA THR A 15 -131.22 78.70 53.73
C THR A 15 -130.67 77.44 53.06
N VAL A 16 -131.45 76.35 53.02
CA VAL A 16 -131.07 75.08 52.35
C VAL A 16 -130.80 75.28 50.85
N LYS A 17 -131.60 76.11 50.16
CA LYS A 17 -131.44 76.36 48.73
C LYS A 17 -130.11 77.05 48.39
N LYS A 18 -129.67 78.03 49.21
CA LYS A 18 -128.37 78.70 49.02
C LYS A 18 -127.20 77.75 49.29
N THR A 19 -127.29 76.91 50.32
CA THR A 19 -126.24 75.92 50.62
C THR A 19 -126.11 74.92 49.49
N PHE A 20 -127.24 74.38 48.99
CA PHE A 20 -127.26 73.44 47.87
C PHE A 20 -126.68 74.05 46.58
N GLN A 21 -127.03 75.30 46.23
CA GLN A 21 -126.45 75.97 45.07
C GLN A 21 -124.93 76.16 45.19
N ARG A 22 -124.43 76.50 46.38
CA ARG A 22 -122.99 76.70 46.61
C ARG A 22 -122.22 75.37 46.50
N ASP A 23 -122.77 74.31 47.07
CA ASP A 23 -122.15 72.97 47.06
C ASP A 23 -122.18 72.38 45.64
N LEU A 24 -123.28 72.55 44.89
CA LEU A 24 -123.37 72.19 43.47
C LEU A 24 -122.31 72.90 42.61
N LEU A 25 -122.08 74.20 42.85
CA LEU A 25 -121.08 74.98 42.12
C LEU A 25 -119.65 74.58 42.48
N SER A 26 -119.40 74.23 43.74
CA SER A 26 -118.14 73.65 44.21
C SER A 26 -117.86 72.31 43.52
N ASP A 27 -118.86 71.43 43.47
CA ASP A 27 -118.68 70.10 42.89
C ASP A 27 -118.55 70.15 41.36
N LEU A 28 -119.27 71.04 40.67
CA LEU A 28 -119.06 71.32 39.25
C LEU A 28 -117.63 71.81 38.96
N ARG A 29 -117.07 72.68 39.81
CA ARG A 29 -115.66 73.12 39.66
C ARG A 29 -114.67 71.98 39.90
N LYS A 30 -114.94 71.09 40.86
CA LYS A 30 -114.11 69.89 41.08
C LYS A 30 -114.18 68.95 39.89
N ILE A 31 -115.37 68.71 39.33
CA ILE A 31 -115.57 67.89 38.14
C ILE A 31 -114.79 68.47 36.95
N LEU A 32 -114.93 69.77 36.66
CA LEU A 32 -114.18 70.42 35.58
C LEU A 32 -112.66 70.35 35.79
N LYS A 33 -112.18 70.44 37.04
CA LYS A 33 -110.75 70.31 37.36
C LYS A 33 -110.25 68.88 37.18
N ILE A 34 -111.07 67.87 37.48
CA ILE A 34 -110.76 66.45 37.24
C ILE A 34 -110.74 66.17 35.74
N GLU A 35 -111.75 66.63 35.00
CA GLU A 35 -111.83 66.53 33.54
C GLU A 35 -110.60 67.14 32.86
N SER A 36 -110.19 68.37 33.24
CA SER A 36 -108.99 69.00 32.70
C SER A 36 -107.70 68.20 32.98
N LYS A 37 -107.58 67.59 34.17
CA LYS A 37 -106.44 66.71 34.49
C LYS A 37 -106.48 65.41 33.70
N LEU A 38 -107.66 64.84 33.49
CA LEU A 38 -107.85 63.63 32.70
C LEU A 38 -107.44 63.87 31.25
N ILE A 39 -107.91 64.97 30.63
CA ILE A 39 -107.54 65.37 29.26
C ILE A 39 -106.01 65.50 29.13
N ASN A 40 -105.35 66.23 30.02
CA ASN A 40 -103.89 66.36 30.02
C ASN A 40 -103.16 65.02 30.17
N SER A 41 -103.71 64.11 30.98
CA SER A 41 -103.13 62.79 31.20
C SER A 41 -103.28 61.91 29.96
N VAL A 42 -104.42 61.98 29.26
CA VAL A 42 -104.68 61.29 28.00
C VAL A 42 -103.77 61.82 26.89
N GLU A 43 -103.64 63.14 26.73
CA GLU A 43 -102.71 63.74 25.75
C GLU A 43 -101.25 63.33 26.01
N THR A 44 -100.85 63.25 27.27
CA THR A 44 -99.50 62.83 27.64
C THR A 44 -99.29 61.34 27.35
N ALA A 45 -100.28 60.50 27.65
CA ALA A 45 -100.26 59.07 27.33
C ALA A 45 -100.20 58.83 25.81
N ASP A 46 -100.94 59.58 25.01
CA ASP A 46 -100.92 59.46 23.54
C ASP A 46 -99.56 59.86 22.95
N LYS A 47 -98.93 60.92 23.48
CA LYS A 47 -97.56 61.31 23.11
C LYS A 47 -96.54 60.21 23.44
N PHE A 48 -96.65 59.58 24.61
CA PHE A 48 -95.78 58.46 24.98
C PHE A 48 -96.03 57.22 24.13
N GLN A 49 -97.30 56.90 23.84
CA GLN A 49 -97.67 55.77 22.98
C GLN A 49 -97.12 55.95 21.56
N THR A 50 -97.21 57.16 21.02
CA THR A 50 -96.64 57.50 19.71
C THR A 50 -95.12 57.36 19.70
N LYS A 51 -94.42 57.89 20.73
CA LYS A 51 -92.96 57.72 20.87
C LYS A 51 -92.54 56.26 21.03
N TYR A 52 -93.30 55.47 21.77
CA TYR A 52 -93.05 54.04 21.95
C TYR A 52 -93.12 53.30 20.61
N LYS A 53 -94.20 53.48 19.84
CA LYS A 53 -94.36 52.89 18.51
C LYS A 53 -93.24 53.30 17.55
N LEU A 54 -92.84 54.58 17.58
CA LEU A 54 -91.73 55.07 16.76
C LEU A 54 -90.39 54.39 17.12
N ASN A 55 -90.08 54.29 18.41
CA ASN A 55 -88.86 53.63 18.88
C ASN A 55 -88.85 52.12 18.57
N GLU A 56 -90.00 51.46 18.65
CA GLU A 56 -90.15 50.06 18.27
C GLU A 56 -89.87 49.85 16.77
N ALA A 57 -90.41 50.73 15.91
CA ALA A 57 -90.13 50.71 14.48
C ALA A 57 -88.64 50.96 14.18
N ILE A 58 -88.02 51.96 14.81
CA ILE A 58 -86.59 52.27 14.65
C ILE A 58 -85.72 51.07 15.07
N LYS A 59 -86.05 50.43 16.21
CA LYS A 59 -85.34 49.24 16.68
C LYS A 59 -85.43 48.08 15.69
N SER A 60 -86.61 47.88 15.09
CA SER A 60 -86.82 46.85 14.05
C SER A 60 -85.95 47.10 12.82
N VAL A 61 -85.92 48.34 12.32
CA VAL A 61 -85.10 48.73 11.15
C VAL A 61 -83.61 48.54 11.44
N HIS A 62 -83.11 49.00 12.59
CA HIS A 62 -81.70 48.79 12.96
C HIS A 62 -81.35 47.32 13.07
N LYS A 63 -82.25 46.49 13.61
CA LYS A 63 -82.02 45.04 13.69
C LYS A 63 -81.87 44.42 12.30
N GLN A 64 -82.75 44.76 11.36
CA GLN A 64 -82.65 44.30 9.98
C GLN A 64 -81.36 44.78 9.30
N GLN A 65 -80.98 46.05 9.51
CA GLN A 65 -79.74 46.59 8.95
C GLN A 65 -78.49 45.89 9.49
N HIS A 66 -78.43 45.61 10.79
CA HIS A 66 -77.33 44.87 11.39
C HIS A 66 -77.27 43.42 10.90
N GLU A 67 -78.41 42.73 10.74
CA GLU A 67 -78.45 41.38 10.18
C GLU A 67 -77.90 41.35 8.73
N LEU A 68 -78.27 42.33 7.90
CA LEU A 68 -77.74 42.46 6.54
C LEU A 68 -76.22 42.71 6.53
N GLN A 69 -75.72 43.60 7.39
CA GLN A 69 -74.29 43.88 7.50
C GLN A 69 -73.50 42.64 7.96
N ILE A 70 -74.01 41.90 8.94
CA ILE A 70 -73.38 40.66 9.43
C ILE A 70 -73.30 39.63 8.31
N ASN A 71 -74.36 39.47 7.52
CA ASN A 71 -74.37 38.53 6.40
C ASN A 71 -73.37 38.94 5.31
N ALA A 72 -73.32 40.23 4.93
CA ALA A 72 -72.34 40.73 3.95
C ALA A 72 -70.89 40.52 4.41
N VAL A 73 -70.59 40.74 5.70
CA VAL A 73 -69.26 40.49 6.26
C VAL A 73 -68.91 38.99 6.24
N LYS A 74 -69.86 38.12 6.58
CA LYS A 74 -69.66 36.66 6.53
C LYS A 74 -69.38 36.17 5.10
N GLU A 75 -70.13 36.65 4.11
CA GLU A 75 -69.88 36.33 2.70
C GLU A 75 -68.49 36.78 2.27
N SER A 76 -68.10 38.02 2.60
CA SER A 76 -66.76 38.53 2.29
C SER A 76 -65.64 37.75 2.99
N GLN A 77 -65.86 37.32 4.24
CA GLN A 77 -64.89 36.50 4.98
C GLN A 77 -64.73 35.11 4.36
N GLU A 78 -65.82 34.49 3.89
CA GLU A 78 -65.75 33.16 3.27
C GLU A 78 -65.04 33.23 1.91
N ILE A 79 -65.31 34.26 1.11
CA ILE A 79 -64.58 34.51 -0.15
C ILE A 79 -63.08 34.70 0.13
N TYR A 80 -62.73 35.51 1.13
CA TYR A 80 -61.34 35.72 1.53
C TYR A 80 -60.68 34.41 1.98
N ARG A 81 -61.37 33.59 2.78
CA ARG A 81 -60.88 32.29 3.24
C ARG A 81 -60.61 31.32 2.09
N MET A 82 -61.54 31.24 1.12
CA MET A 82 -61.38 30.41 -0.08
C MET A 82 -60.20 30.90 -0.94
N ALA A 83 -60.04 32.21 -1.11
CA ALA A 83 -58.92 32.79 -1.84
C ALA A 83 -57.58 32.51 -1.14
N SER A 84 -57.50 32.73 0.17
CA SER A 84 -56.31 32.46 0.98
C SER A 84 -55.88 30.99 0.89
N SER A 85 -56.83 30.05 0.99
CA SER A 85 -56.52 28.61 0.86
C SER A 85 -55.99 28.25 -0.53
N LYS A 86 -56.51 28.87 -1.61
CA LYS A 86 -55.97 28.67 -2.96
C LYS A 86 -54.54 29.20 -3.09
N VAL A 87 -54.27 30.38 -2.54
CA VAL A 87 -52.93 30.98 -2.55
C VAL A 87 -51.93 30.11 -1.78
N GLU A 88 -52.29 29.62 -0.60
CA GLU A 88 -51.45 28.70 0.18
C GLU A 88 -51.13 27.41 -0.59
N LYS A 89 -52.13 26.79 -1.24
CA LYS A 89 -51.92 25.59 -2.06
C LYS A 89 -51.00 25.84 -3.24
N LEU A 90 -51.21 26.93 -3.99
CA LEU A 90 -50.35 27.28 -5.12
C LEU A 90 -48.92 27.61 -4.69
N THR A 91 -48.77 28.29 -3.56
CA THR A 91 -47.46 28.60 -2.97
C THR A 91 -46.73 27.32 -2.57
N GLY A 92 -47.43 26.36 -1.95
CA GLY A 92 -46.87 25.05 -1.61
C GLY A 92 -46.43 24.24 -2.83
N LEU A 93 -47.24 24.22 -3.90
CA LEU A 93 -46.88 23.55 -5.15
C LEU A 93 -45.65 24.18 -5.81
N LEU A 94 -45.59 25.52 -5.86
CA LEU A 94 -44.45 26.24 -6.42
C LEU A 94 -43.17 25.95 -5.63
N GLN A 95 -43.25 25.94 -4.29
CA GLN A 95 -42.12 25.65 -3.43
C GLN A 95 -41.61 24.21 -3.60
N ALA A 96 -42.52 23.25 -3.76
CA ALA A 96 -42.15 21.86 -4.06
C ALA A 96 -41.44 21.73 -5.42
N GLN A 97 -41.95 22.39 -6.47
CA GLN A 97 -41.29 22.37 -7.77
C GLN A 97 -39.92 23.06 -7.75
N LEU A 98 -39.77 24.17 -7.03
CA LEU A 98 -38.47 24.83 -6.87
C LEU A 98 -37.46 23.93 -6.14
N GLN A 99 -37.91 23.21 -5.11
CA GLN A 99 -37.07 22.23 -4.42
C GLN A 99 -36.64 21.10 -5.37
N GLU A 100 -37.56 20.55 -6.17
CA GLU A 100 -37.24 19.50 -7.14
C GLU A 100 -36.24 19.98 -8.19
N ILE A 101 -36.45 21.17 -8.77
CA ILE A 101 -35.51 21.78 -9.73
C ILE A 101 -34.14 22.00 -9.08
N SER A 102 -34.10 22.49 -7.85
CA SER A 102 -32.83 22.69 -7.14
C SER A 102 -32.08 21.37 -6.88
N ALA A 103 -32.80 20.30 -6.53
CA ALA A 103 -32.22 18.98 -6.33
C ALA A 103 -31.66 18.41 -7.63
N LYS A 104 -32.41 18.53 -8.74
CA LYS A 104 -31.92 18.12 -10.07
C LYS A 104 -30.69 18.94 -10.50
N THR A 105 -30.65 20.23 -10.19
CA THR A 105 -29.50 21.10 -10.49
C THR A 105 -28.24 20.65 -9.74
N VAL A 106 -28.37 20.30 -8.45
CA VAL A 106 -27.25 19.77 -7.65
C VAL A 106 -26.75 18.44 -8.22
N GLU A 107 -27.68 17.57 -8.63
CA GLU A 107 -27.32 16.26 -9.18
C GLU A 107 -26.57 16.38 -10.52
N VAL A 108 -27.01 17.27 -11.42
CA VAL A 108 -26.28 17.59 -12.66
C VAL A 108 -24.87 18.10 -12.34
N LYS A 109 -24.75 19.00 -11.37
CA LYS A 109 -23.46 19.54 -10.94
C LYS A 109 -22.52 18.44 -10.42
N ARG A 110 -23.04 17.46 -9.68
CA ARG A 110 -22.27 16.31 -9.18
C ARG A 110 -21.75 15.42 -10.31
N LEU A 111 -22.61 15.12 -11.28
CA LEU A 111 -22.30 14.23 -12.41
C LEU A 111 -21.36 14.87 -13.44
N CYS A 112 -21.25 16.19 -13.47
CA CYS A 112 -20.45 16.94 -14.46
C CYS A 112 -19.26 17.68 -13.83
N ASN A 113 -18.53 17.05 -12.90
CA ASN A 113 -17.32 17.60 -12.27
C ASN A 113 -17.49 19.01 -11.68
N GLY A 114 -18.65 19.29 -11.09
CA GLY A 114 -18.93 20.57 -10.44
C GLY A 114 -19.39 21.69 -11.37
N GLN A 115 -19.57 21.41 -12.66
CA GLN A 115 -19.86 22.41 -13.71
C GLN A 115 -21.31 22.30 -14.20
N LEU A 116 -21.97 23.44 -14.44
CA LEU A 116 -23.30 23.49 -15.03
C LEU A 116 -23.22 23.65 -16.56
N PRO A 117 -24.26 23.26 -17.33
CA PRO A 117 -24.28 23.41 -18.78
C PRO A 117 -24.12 24.86 -19.29
N SER A 118 -24.36 25.85 -18.42
CA SER A 118 -24.14 27.28 -18.68
C SER A 118 -22.68 27.73 -18.55
N SER A 119 -21.78 26.87 -18.03
CA SER A 119 -20.36 27.18 -17.86
C SER A 119 -19.56 26.84 -19.12
N GLU A 120 -18.53 27.64 -19.43
CA GLU A 120 -17.66 27.39 -20.59
C GLU A 120 -16.85 26.10 -20.48
N SER A 121 -16.51 25.67 -19.25
CA SER A 121 -15.77 24.44 -18.97
C SER A 121 -16.66 23.20 -18.75
N PHE A 122 -17.89 23.22 -19.25
CA PHE A 122 -18.78 22.06 -19.18
C PHE A 122 -18.27 20.91 -20.08
N PRO A 123 -18.01 19.70 -19.55
CA PRO A 123 -17.33 18.63 -20.29
C PRO A 123 -18.08 18.12 -21.54
N PHE A 124 -19.41 18.26 -21.57
CA PHE A 124 -20.27 17.70 -22.61
C PHE A 124 -21.01 18.77 -23.43
N LYS A 125 -20.43 19.97 -23.56
CA LYS A 125 -21.11 21.15 -24.14
C LYS A 125 -21.65 20.93 -25.55
N SER A 126 -20.85 20.35 -26.44
CA SER A 126 -21.26 20.00 -27.81
C SER A 126 -22.47 19.05 -27.83
N ASP A 127 -22.48 18.06 -26.94
CA ASP A 127 -23.54 17.04 -26.94
C ASP A 127 -24.82 17.57 -26.27
N PHE A 128 -24.67 18.43 -25.26
CA PHE A 128 -25.80 19.14 -24.67
C PHE A 128 -26.45 20.13 -25.65
N GLU A 129 -25.65 20.84 -26.45
CA GLU A 129 -26.15 21.72 -27.53
C GLU A 129 -26.93 20.94 -28.60
N LYS A 130 -26.48 19.72 -28.95
CA LYS A 130 -27.24 18.83 -29.84
C LYS A 130 -28.54 18.37 -29.21
N ILE A 131 -28.54 18.05 -27.91
CA ILE A 131 -29.74 17.62 -27.17
C ILE A 131 -30.77 18.75 -27.04
N LEU A 132 -30.34 20.01 -26.91
CA LEU A 132 -31.22 21.18 -26.89
C LEU A 132 -32.05 21.34 -28.18
N SER A 133 -31.60 20.76 -29.30
CA SER A 133 -32.31 20.79 -30.58
C SER A 133 -33.33 19.66 -30.78
N LEU A 134 -33.41 18.72 -29.84
CA LEU A 134 -34.29 17.54 -29.90
C LEU A 134 -35.64 17.78 -29.19
N SER A 135 -36.68 17.05 -29.61
CA SER A 135 -37.96 17.02 -28.89
C SER A 135 -37.86 16.19 -27.61
N LEU A 136 -38.81 16.39 -26.68
CA LEU A 136 -38.87 15.63 -25.43
C LEU A 136 -38.93 14.11 -25.67
N GLU A 137 -39.68 13.66 -26.69
CA GLU A 137 -39.77 12.24 -27.02
C GLU A 137 -38.43 11.66 -27.47
N GLN A 138 -37.69 12.39 -28.31
CA GLN A 138 -36.38 11.97 -28.82
C GLN A 138 -35.34 11.86 -27.69
N ILE A 139 -35.41 12.75 -26.69
CA ILE A 139 -34.53 12.70 -25.52
C ILE A 139 -34.83 11.45 -24.69
N LEU A 140 -36.10 11.11 -24.49
CA LEU A 140 -36.49 9.90 -23.76
C LEU A 140 -36.03 8.63 -24.49
N GLU A 141 -36.16 8.57 -25.81
CA GLU A 141 -35.69 7.45 -26.62
C GLU A 141 -34.16 7.29 -26.53
N ALA A 142 -33.41 8.39 -26.59
CA ALA A 142 -31.96 8.38 -26.41
C ALA A 142 -31.55 7.90 -25.00
N ILE A 143 -32.27 8.31 -23.94
CA ILE A 143 -32.02 7.81 -22.58
C ILE A 143 -32.18 6.30 -22.52
N ILE A 144 -33.24 5.75 -23.14
CA ILE A 144 -33.50 4.32 -23.18
C ILE A 144 -32.39 3.58 -23.94
N ASP A 145 -31.94 4.09 -25.09
CA ASP A 145 -30.80 3.53 -25.84
C ASP A 145 -29.52 3.50 -24.99
N PHE A 146 -29.18 4.63 -24.35
CA PHE A 146 -27.99 4.71 -23.51
C PHE A 146 -28.08 3.79 -22.27
N GLN A 147 -29.25 3.66 -21.66
CA GLN A 147 -29.48 2.71 -20.56
C GLN A 147 -29.28 1.27 -21.04
N ALA A 148 -29.85 0.89 -22.19
CA ALA A 148 -29.67 -0.44 -22.77
C ALA A 148 -28.19 -0.73 -23.08
N ARG A 149 -27.45 0.25 -23.63
CA ARG A 149 -26.02 0.12 -23.91
C ARG A 149 -25.20 -0.05 -22.63
N LEU A 150 -25.51 0.70 -21.58
CA LEU A 150 -24.87 0.57 -20.26
C LEU A 150 -25.17 -0.80 -19.62
N GLU A 151 -26.40 -1.29 -19.72
CA GLU A 151 -26.77 -2.63 -19.22
C GLU A 151 -26.09 -3.77 -20.00
N CYS A 152 -25.81 -3.57 -21.29
CA CYS A 152 -24.99 -4.50 -22.07
C CYS A 152 -23.51 -4.44 -21.68
N MET A 153 -23.01 -3.32 -21.17
CA MET A 153 -21.64 -3.15 -20.63
C MET A 153 -21.53 -3.68 -19.19
N LYS A 154 -21.89 -4.94 -18.95
CA LYS A 154 -21.91 -5.54 -17.60
C LYS A 154 -20.55 -5.79 -16.94
N ASN A 155 -19.43 -5.49 -17.61
CA ASN A 155 -18.09 -5.85 -17.15
C ASN A 155 -17.10 -4.66 -17.13
N CYS A 156 -17.55 -3.45 -16.81
CA CYS A 156 -16.62 -2.36 -16.46
C CYS A 156 -16.15 -2.53 -15.01
N ASP A 157 -15.34 -3.57 -14.78
CA ASP A 157 -14.71 -3.78 -13.48
C ASP A 157 -13.56 -2.77 -13.32
N SER A 158 -13.71 -1.86 -12.36
CA SER A 158 -12.70 -0.86 -12.04
C SER A 158 -11.37 -1.49 -11.62
N GLU A 159 -11.38 -2.76 -11.18
CA GLU A 159 -10.15 -3.49 -10.85
C GLU A 159 -9.28 -3.78 -12.08
N VAL A 160 -9.84 -3.85 -13.29
CA VAL A 160 -9.06 -4.18 -14.51
C VAL A 160 -8.02 -3.09 -14.80
N LEU A 161 -8.38 -1.82 -14.64
CA LEU A 161 -7.45 -0.69 -14.80
C LEU A 161 -6.35 -0.72 -13.73
N THR A 162 -6.72 -0.94 -12.47
CA THR A 162 -5.77 -1.07 -11.36
C THR A 162 -4.81 -2.23 -11.59
N ASN A 163 -5.32 -3.41 -11.98
CA ASN A 163 -4.55 -4.60 -12.29
C ASN A 163 -3.61 -4.39 -13.49
N TYR A 164 -4.06 -3.66 -14.53
CA TYR A 164 -3.24 -3.30 -15.67
C TYR A 164 -2.07 -2.42 -15.25
N HIS A 165 -2.32 -1.33 -14.52
CA HIS A 165 -1.27 -0.43 -14.05
C HIS A 165 -0.29 -1.13 -13.10
N GLN A 166 -0.78 -2.00 -12.20
CA GLN A 166 0.05 -2.79 -11.32
C GLN A 166 0.93 -3.78 -12.10
N ARG A 167 0.37 -4.48 -13.09
CA ARG A 167 1.14 -5.37 -13.97
C ARG A 167 2.17 -4.61 -14.78
N GLN A 168 1.84 -3.43 -15.30
CA GLN A 168 2.77 -2.58 -16.03
C GLN A 168 3.95 -2.17 -15.16
N ALA A 169 3.69 -1.74 -13.91
CA ALA A 169 4.74 -1.41 -12.94
C ALA A 169 5.62 -2.63 -12.61
N ASN A 170 5.01 -3.79 -12.40
CA ASN A 170 5.74 -5.03 -12.11
C ASN A 170 6.64 -5.45 -13.28
N VAL A 171 6.15 -5.35 -14.52
CA VAL A 171 6.94 -5.66 -15.72
C VAL A 171 8.14 -4.73 -15.83
N GLU A 172 7.95 -3.43 -15.57
CA GLU A 172 9.04 -2.45 -15.61
C GLU A 172 10.09 -2.73 -14.51
N GLN A 173 9.65 -3.08 -13.31
CA GLN A 173 10.55 -3.47 -12.21
C GLN A 173 11.33 -4.74 -12.54
N LEU A 174 10.67 -5.76 -13.13
CA LEU A 174 11.33 -7.00 -13.52
C LEU A 174 12.37 -6.77 -14.62
N LYS A 175 12.06 -5.93 -15.62
CA LYS A 175 13.03 -5.54 -16.66
C LYS A 175 14.29 -4.90 -16.07
N LYS A 176 14.11 -3.94 -15.16
CA LYS A 176 15.24 -3.32 -14.43
C LYS A 176 16.02 -4.33 -13.60
N SER A 177 15.34 -5.29 -12.96
CA SER A 177 16.02 -6.34 -12.20
C SER A 177 16.85 -7.27 -13.10
N ILE A 178 16.35 -7.61 -14.29
CA ILE A 178 17.07 -8.43 -15.27
C ILE A 178 18.30 -7.68 -15.78
N GLU A 179 18.16 -6.40 -16.12
CA GLU A 179 19.28 -5.57 -16.58
C GLU A 179 20.36 -5.45 -15.50
N ASN A 180 19.97 -5.15 -14.25
CA ASN A 180 20.91 -5.09 -13.14
C ASN A 180 21.64 -6.43 -12.89
N LYS A 181 20.92 -7.55 -12.97
CA LYS A 181 21.54 -8.88 -12.82
C LYS A 181 22.50 -9.20 -13.97
N SER A 182 22.16 -8.83 -15.20
CA SER A 182 23.05 -9.01 -16.35
C SER A 182 24.33 -8.17 -16.23
N ILE A 183 24.23 -6.95 -15.68
CA ILE A 183 25.41 -6.13 -15.37
C ILE A 183 26.24 -6.79 -14.26
N GLN A 184 25.60 -7.30 -13.21
CA GLN A 184 26.30 -8.01 -12.13
C GLN A 184 27.02 -9.26 -12.62
N GLU A 185 26.39 -10.06 -13.48
CA GLU A 185 27.00 -11.24 -14.10
C GLU A 185 28.27 -10.86 -14.87
N LYS A 186 28.22 -9.84 -15.73
CA LYS A 186 29.40 -9.33 -16.45
C LYS A 186 30.49 -8.82 -15.51
N ASN A 187 30.11 -8.17 -14.41
CA ASN A 187 31.09 -7.69 -13.42
C ASN A 187 31.79 -8.87 -12.72
N VAL A 188 31.04 -9.91 -12.35
CA VAL A 188 31.61 -11.12 -11.73
C VAL A 188 32.52 -11.86 -12.71
N GLU A 189 32.13 -11.98 -13.98
CA GLU A 189 33.00 -12.55 -15.03
C GLU A 189 34.31 -11.77 -15.16
N ALA A 190 34.25 -10.43 -15.15
CA ALA A 190 35.43 -9.59 -15.19
C ALA A 190 36.31 -9.73 -13.95
N GLU A 191 35.72 -9.87 -12.76
CA GLU A 191 36.44 -10.14 -11.51
C GLU A 191 37.15 -11.49 -11.54
N ILE A 192 36.46 -12.55 -11.99
CA ILE A 192 37.04 -13.89 -12.17
C ILE A 192 38.25 -13.82 -13.09
N LEU A 193 38.12 -13.15 -14.24
CA LEU A 193 39.23 -12.98 -15.18
C LEU A 193 40.39 -12.18 -14.58
N ASN A 194 40.11 -11.14 -13.79
CA ASN A 194 41.15 -10.35 -13.12
C ASN A 194 41.93 -11.18 -12.09
N VAL A 195 41.23 -12.02 -11.31
CA VAL A 195 41.88 -12.94 -10.36
C VAL A 195 42.68 -14.00 -11.12
N PHE A 196 42.10 -14.59 -12.17
CA PHE A 196 42.75 -15.60 -13.00
C PHE A 196 44.04 -15.08 -13.63
N ASN A 197 44.03 -13.88 -14.21
CA ASN A 197 45.20 -13.25 -14.83
C ASN A 197 46.34 -12.94 -13.85
N LYS A 198 46.06 -12.89 -12.55
CA LYS A 198 47.09 -12.76 -11.51
C LYS A 198 47.60 -14.11 -11.03
N TRP A 199 46.70 -15.09 -10.91
CA TRP A 199 46.99 -16.41 -10.37
C TRP A 199 47.69 -17.33 -11.38
N GLU A 200 47.23 -17.40 -12.63
CA GLU A 200 47.75 -18.34 -13.64
C GLU A 200 49.25 -18.14 -13.90
N PRO A 201 49.76 -16.89 -14.05
CA PRO A 201 51.19 -16.69 -14.26
C PRO A 201 52.03 -17.13 -13.06
N GLN A 202 51.53 -16.94 -11.83
CA GLN A 202 52.23 -17.37 -10.61
C GLN A 202 52.28 -18.89 -10.51
N LEU A 203 51.19 -19.58 -10.87
CA LEU A 203 51.16 -21.03 -10.93
C LEU A 203 52.12 -21.57 -12.00
N THR A 204 52.09 -20.99 -13.20
CA THR A 204 52.97 -21.39 -14.30
C THR A 204 54.44 -21.18 -13.92
N GLN A 205 54.80 -20.03 -13.34
CA GLN A 205 56.16 -19.76 -12.87
C GLN A 205 56.62 -20.74 -11.78
N LEU A 206 55.72 -21.11 -10.85
CA LEU A 206 56.02 -22.10 -9.82
C LEU A 206 56.32 -23.47 -10.44
N ILE A 207 55.50 -23.90 -11.40
CA ILE A 207 55.67 -25.18 -12.09
C ILE A 207 56.93 -25.17 -12.97
N GLU A 208 57.24 -24.06 -13.65
CA GLU A 208 58.48 -23.90 -14.39
C GLU A 208 59.72 -24.01 -13.49
N THR A 209 59.65 -23.44 -12.27
CA THR A 209 60.72 -23.56 -11.28
C THR A 209 60.91 -25.00 -10.82
N ILE A 210 59.82 -25.72 -10.56
CA ILE A 210 59.85 -27.15 -10.20
C ILE A 210 60.38 -27.97 -11.37
N ASN A 211 59.92 -27.69 -12.59
CA ASN A 211 60.33 -28.38 -13.80
C ASN A 211 61.83 -28.21 -14.05
N ALA A 212 62.35 -26.99 -13.97
CA ALA A 212 63.78 -26.72 -14.16
C ALA A 212 64.65 -27.54 -13.20
N LYS A 213 64.25 -27.64 -11.93
CA LYS A 213 64.97 -28.45 -10.93
C LYS A 213 64.79 -29.95 -11.16
N PHE A 214 63.59 -30.38 -11.52
CA PHE A 214 63.32 -31.78 -11.84
C PHE A 214 64.13 -32.27 -13.03
N SER A 215 64.18 -31.49 -14.12
CA SER A 215 64.98 -31.79 -15.30
C SER A 215 66.48 -31.78 -14.99
N GLU A 216 66.98 -30.82 -14.21
CA GLU A 216 68.38 -30.78 -13.74
C GLU A 216 68.75 -32.06 -12.97
N PHE A 217 67.88 -32.49 -12.07
CA PHE A 217 68.11 -33.69 -11.26
C PHE A 217 68.00 -34.99 -12.06
N MET A 218 67.03 -35.08 -12.98
CA MET A 218 66.91 -36.24 -13.87
C MET A 218 68.13 -36.36 -14.79
N ASP A 219 68.60 -35.24 -15.36
CA ASP A 219 69.78 -35.23 -16.24
C ASP A 219 71.04 -35.68 -15.49
N SER A 220 71.17 -35.30 -14.22
CA SER A 220 72.30 -35.71 -13.37
C SER A 220 72.43 -37.23 -13.17
N ILE A 221 71.35 -37.98 -13.42
CA ILE A 221 71.31 -39.45 -13.32
C ILE A 221 71.12 -40.13 -14.69
N GLU A 222 71.39 -39.40 -15.77
CA GLU A 222 71.29 -39.86 -17.18
C GLU A 222 69.86 -40.14 -17.67
N TYR A 223 68.84 -39.57 -17.01
CA TYR A 223 67.43 -39.66 -17.41
C TYR A 223 66.90 -38.30 -17.86
N VAL A 224 65.79 -38.31 -18.60
CA VAL A 224 65.09 -37.08 -18.98
C VAL A 224 63.76 -37.06 -18.26
N GLY A 225 63.42 -35.92 -17.66
CA GLY A 225 62.13 -35.74 -17.02
C GLY A 225 61.65 -34.30 -17.12
N GLU A 226 60.34 -34.16 -17.28
CA GLU A 226 59.64 -32.89 -17.35
C GLU A 226 58.39 -32.92 -16.47
N VAL A 227 58.08 -31.81 -15.82
CA VAL A 227 56.85 -31.58 -15.06
C VAL A 227 56.04 -30.54 -15.81
N VAL A 228 54.84 -30.92 -16.23
CA VAL A 228 53.97 -30.08 -17.05
C VAL A 228 52.65 -29.85 -16.34
N LEU A 229 52.14 -28.62 -16.44
CA LEU A 229 50.76 -28.30 -16.05
C LEU A 229 49.80 -28.81 -17.13
N SER A 230 49.06 -29.86 -16.80
CA SER A 230 48.02 -30.44 -17.66
C SER A 230 46.68 -29.75 -17.39
N ARG A 231 46.02 -29.29 -18.45
CA ARG A 231 44.69 -28.67 -18.42
C ARG A 231 44.03 -28.84 -19.78
N LYS A 232 42.70 -29.04 -19.81
CA LYS A 232 41.95 -29.10 -21.07
C LYS A 232 41.63 -27.70 -21.58
N GLU A 233 41.12 -26.86 -20.70
CA GLU A 233 40.75 -25.47 -20.97
C GLU A 233 41.29 -24.54 -19.89
N ALA A 234 41.39 -23.25 -20.18
CA ALA A 234 41.95 -22.28 -19.25
C ALA A 234 41.11 -22.12 -17.96
N ILE A 235 39.77 -22.18 -18.07
CA ILE A 235 38.84 -21.91 -16.95
C ILE A 235 38.25 -23.21 -16.37
N ASP A 236 38.61 -24.38 -16.92
CA ASP A 236 38.18 -25.69 -16.40
C ASP A 236 39.12 -26.16 -15.28
N PHE A 237 38.94 -25.61 -14.08
CA PHE A 237 39.79 -25.91 -12.91
C PHE A 237 39.75 -27.39 -12.47
N GLU A 238 38.69 -28.13 -12.79
CA GLU A 238 38.60 -29.57 -12.47
C GLU A 238 39.57 -30.39 -13.32
N SER A 239 39.90 -29.91 -14.53
CA SER A 239 40.89 -30.55 -15.40
C SER A 239 42.34 -30.23 -15.06
N TYR A 240 42.62 -29.29 -14.14
CA TYR A 240 43.98 -28.93 -13.78
C TYR A 240 44.67 -30.08 -13.05
N GLY A 241 45.83 -30.47 -13.55
CA GLY A 241 46.64 -31.52 -12.96
C GLY A 241 48.11 -31.32 -13.24
N ILE A 242 48.96 -31.91 -12.39
CA ILE A 242 50.39 -31.97 -12.63
C ILE A 242 50.70 -33.30 -13.31
N GLN A 243 51.34 -33.23 -14.48
CA GLN A 243 51.73 -34.39 -15.24
C GLN A 243 53.25 -34.52 -15.23
N ILE A 244 53.73 -35.62 -14.65
CA ILE A 244 55.15 -35.96 -14.63
C ILE A 244 55.45 -36.82 -15.86
N MET A 245 56.38 -36.35 -16.66
CA MET A 245 56.83 -36.98 -17.90
C MET A 245 58.27 -37.46 -17.72
N VAL A 246 58.56 -38.69 -18.16
CA VAL A 246 59.83 -39.37 -17.90
C VAL A 246 60.29 -40.16 -19.11
N GLN A 247 61.61 -40.25 -19.27
CA GLN A 247 62.30 -41.05 -20.28
C GLN A 247 63.58 -41.62 -19.67
N TYR A 248 63.60 -42.95 -19.45
CA TYR A 248 64.73 -43.67 -18.84
C TYR A 248 65.72 -44.23 -19.86
N ARG A 249 65.33 -44.30 -21.15
CA ARG A 249 66.16 -44.85 -22.23
C ARG A 249 66.33 -43.81 -23.33
N LYS A 250 67.54 -43.68 -23.87
CA LYS A 250 67.87 -42.69 -24.91
C LYS A 250 66.99 -42.83 -26.16
N ASP A 251 66.59 -44.05 -26.50
CA ASP A 251 65.75 -44.34 -27.68
C ASP A 251 64.24 -44.35 -27.40
N ALA A 252 63.83 -44.19 -26.14
CA ALA A 252 62.41 -44.14 -25.78
C ALA A 252 61.86 -42.71 -25.95
N LYS A 253 60.56 -42.60 -26.20
CA LYS A 253 59.89 -41.29 -26.17
C LYS A 253 59.61 -40.87 -24.73
N LEU A 254 59.54 -39.57 -24.51
CA LEU A 254 59.04 -39.00 -23.26
C LEU A 254 57.58 -39.43 -23.04
N GLN A 255 57.31 -40.04 -21.89
CA GLN A 255 56.00 -40.63 -21.57
C GLN A 255 55.54 -40.21 -20.19
N THR A 256 54.23 -40.16 -20.00
CA THR A 256 53.64 -39.94 -18.67
C THR A 256 54.06 -41.03 -17.70
N LEU A 257 54.34 -40.64 -16.46
CA LEU A 257 54.55 -41.55 -15.36
C LEU A 257 53.25 -42.34 -15.10
N ASP A 258 53.25 -43.62 -15.47
CA ASP A 258 52.12 -44.53 -15.37
C ASP A 258 52.57 -45.87 -14.79
N LYS A 259 51.77 -46.41 -13.87
CA LYS A 259 51.99 -47.70 -13.23
C LYS A 259 52.07 -48.88 -14.21
N TYR A 260 51.52 -48.75 -15.41
CA TYR A 260 51.51 -49.81 -16.42
C TYR A 260 52.73 -49.82 -17.34
N ILE A 261 53.46 -48.70 -17.43
CA ILE A 261 54.52 -48.51 -18.42
C ILE A 261 55.91 -48.67 -17.78
N GLN A 262 56.11 -48.15 -16.57
CA GLN A 262 57.42 -48.13 -15.92
C GLN A 262 57.53 -49.15 -14.78
N SER A 263 58.76 -49.61 -14.54
CA SER A 263 59.06 -50.52 -13.43
C SER A 263 58.83 -49.85 -12.07
N GLY A 264 58.66 -50.65 -11.01
CA GLY A 264 58.50 -50.13 -9.66
C GLY A 264 59.68 -49.25 -9.21
N GLY A 265 60.91 -49.63 -9.58
CA GLY A 265 62.12 -48.87 -9.27
C GLY A 265 62.20 -47.54 -10.02
N GLU A 266 61.95 -47.53 -11.33
CA GLU A 266 61.91 -46.29 -12.13
C GLU A 266 60.86 -45.32 -11.58
N ARG A 267 59.68 -45.82 -11.20
CA ARG A 267 58.64 -44.99 -10.58
C ARG A 267 59.08 -44.40 -9.25
N ALA A 268 59.75 -45.18 -8.39
CA ALA A 268 60.28 -44.70 -7.13
C ALA A 268 61.33 -43.59 -7.35
N VAL A 269 62.22 -43.74 -8.34
CA VAL A 269 63.21 -42.73 -8.74
C VAL A 269 62.52 -41.41 -9.13
N ALA A 270 61.53 -41.45 -10.03
CA ALA A 270 60.83 -40.24 -10.45
C ALA A 270 60.09 -39.54 -9.31
N ILE A 271 59.44 -40.31 -8.42
CA ILE A 271 58.74 -39.77 -7.26
C ILE A 271 59.72 -39.13 -6.27
N ALA A 272 60.87 -39.76 -6.02
CA ALA A 272 61.90 -39.23 -5.13
C ALA A 272 62.49 -37.92 -5.67
N ILE A 273 62.82 -37.86 -6.97
CA ILE A 273 63.37 -36.66 -7.61
C ILE A 273 62.33 -35.55 -7.67
N TYR A 274 61.08 -35.87 -7.97
CA TYR A 274 59.99 -34.89 -7.93
C TYR A 274 59.83 -34.31 -6.53
N SER A 275 59.83 -35.17 -5.51
CA SER A 275 59.76 -34.76 -4.10
C SER A 275 60.94 -33.87 -3.72
N LEU A 276 62.15 -34.16 -4.19
CA LEU A 276 63.33 -33.31 -3.99
C LEU A 276 63.20 -31.95 -4.68
N SER A 277 62.66 -31.93 -5.90
CA SER A 277 62.44 -30.70 -6.69
C SER A 277 61.45 -29.76 -5.99
N LEU A 278 60.40 -30.31 -5.37
CA LEU A 278 59.45 -29.55 -4.56
C LEU A 278 60.07 -28.90 -3.32
N GLN A 279 61.20 -29.42 -2.83
CA GLN A 279 61.85 -28.85 -1.64
C GLN A 279 62.46 -27.48 -1.91
N HIS A 280 62.81 -27.16 -3.16
CA HIS A 280 63.35 -25.85 -3.54
C HIS A 280 62.31 -24.74 -3.53
N VAL A 281 61.03 -25.08 -3.68
CA VAL A 281 59.93 -24.11 -3.63
C VAL A 281 59.22 -24.07 -2.28
N THR A 282 59.64 -24.91 -1.33
CA THR A 282 59.06 -24.98 0.01
C THR A 282 60.10 -24.61 1.07
N HIS A 283 59.82 -23.57 1.86
CA HIS A 283 60.70 -23.16 2.95
C HIS A 283 60.23 -23.79 4.26
N VAL A 284 61.01 -24.72 4.79
CA VAL A 284 60.79 -25.34 6.11
C VAL A 284 62.13 -25.45 6.86
N PRO A 285 62.13 -25.38 8.20
CA PRO A 285 63.37 -25.43 8.99
C PRO A 285 63.96 -26.84 9.09
N PHE A 286 63.13 -27.90 9.05
CA PHE A 286 63.56 -29.28 9.14
C PHE A 286 62.82 -30.17 8.13
N ARG A 287 63.47 -31.25 7.70
CA ARG A 287 62.90 -32.29 6.84
C ARG A 287 63.29 -33.66 7.37
N CYS A 288 62.29 -34.53 7.57
CA CYS A 288 62.52 -35.93 7.90
C CYS A 288 62.24 -36.77 6.67
N VAL A 289 63.19 -37.63 6.32
CA VAL A 289 63.10 -38.53 5.17
C VAL A 289 63.35 -39.94 5.68
N ASP A 290 62.37 -40.83 5.49
CA ASP A 290 62.42 -42.21 5.94
C ASP A 290 62.34 -43.17 4.76
N GLU A 291 63.18 -44.21 4.77
CA GLU A 291 63.22 -45.32 3.80
C GLU A 291 63.24 -44.93 2.30
N ILE A 292 63.67 -43.71 1.97
CA ILE A 292 63.60 -43.17 0.60
C ILE A 292 64.44 -43.93 -0.43
N ASN A 293 65.45 -44.68 0.02
CA ASN A 293 66.36 -45.44 -0.83
C ASN A 293 65.90 -46.91 -1.04
N GLN A 294 64.70 -47.28 -0.62
CA GLN A 294 64.16 -48.63 -0.81
C GLN A 294 63.32 -48.77 -2.10
N GLY A 295 63.20 -49.99 -2.63
CA GLY A 295 62.36 -50.29 -3.79
C GLY A 295 62.99 -49.96 -5.16
N MET A 296 64.29 -49.63 -5.18
CA MET A 296 65.08 -49.34 -6.38
C MET A 296 66.24 -50.33 -6.53
N ASP A 297 66.82 -50.43 -7.73
CA ASP A 297 68.05 -51.19 -7.96
C ASP A 297 69.28 -50.44 -7.45
N ALA A 298 70.40 -51.14 -7.25
CA ALA A 298 71.59 -50.60 -6.59
C ALA A 298 72.18 -49.36 -7.31
N LYS A 299 72.04 -49.26 -8.64
CA LYS A 299 72.50 -48.09 -9.41
C LYS A 299 71.67 -46.85 -9.06
N ASN A 300 70.35 -46.94 -9.21
CA ASN A 300 69.46 -45.81 -8.96
C ASN A 300 69.40 -45.41 -7.50
N GLU A 301 69.42 -46.40 -6.59
CA GLU A 301 69.48 -46.16 -5.16
C GLU A 301 70.66 -45.26 -4.79
N ARG A 302 71.85 -45.57 -5.33
CA ARG A 302 73.05 -44.79 -5.08
C ARG A 302 72.93 -43.37 -5.65
N HIS A 303 72.48 -43.23 -6.89
CA HIS A 303 72.31 -41.92 -7.52
C HIS A 303 71.34 -41.02 -6.76
N ILE A 304 70.19 -41.55 -6.34
CA ILE A 304 69.20 -40.80 -5.56
C ILE A 304 69.78 -40.38 -4.21
N PHE A 305 70.45 -41.30 -3.51
CA PHE A 305 71.01 -41.00 -2.20
C PHE A 305 72.13 -39.96 -2.27
N ASP A 306 73.04 -40.07 -3.24
CA ASP A 306 74.10 -39.08 -3.47
C ASP A 306 73.53 -37.70 -3.81
N LEU A 307 72.47 -37.65 -4.64
CA LEU A 307 71.78 -36.40 -4.97
C LEU A 307 71.11 -35.76 -3.74
N LEU A 308 70.41 -36.57 -2.94
CA LEU A 308 69.77 -36.11 -1.69
C LEU A 308 70.79 -35.54 -0.70
N LEU A 309 71.91 -36.25 -0.49
CA LEU A 309 72.98 -35.78 0.38
C LEU A 309 73.59 -34.48 -0.12
N LYS A 310 73.82 -34.37 -1.43
CA LYS A 310 74.36 -33.16 -2.05
C LYS A 310 73.45 -31.97 -1.83
N GLU A 311 72.14 -32.11 -2.01
CA GLU A 311 71.18 -31.03 -1.78
C GLU A 311 71.02 -30.69 -0.29
N ALA A 312 70.97 -31.70 0.58
CA ALA A 312 70.82 -31.52 2.02
C ALA A 312 72.01 -30.81 2.67
N THR A 313 73.22 -30.94 2.08
CA THR A 313 74.46 -30.38 2.63
C THR A 313 74.89 -29.06 1.98
N LYS A 314 74.05 -28.47 1.10
CA LYS A 314 74.26 -27.11 0.58
C LYS A 314 74.11 -26.07 1.69
N GLN A 315 74.89 -24.99 1.59
CA GLN A 315 74.74 -23.86 2.50
C GLN A 315 73.37 -23.20 2.32
N GLY A 316 72.69 -22.94 3.44
CA GLY A 316 71.34 -22.37 3.44
C GLY A 316 70.20 -23.38 3.25
N SER A 317 70.51 -24.68 3.12
CA SER A 317 69.50 -25.74 3.13
C SER A 317 68.89 -25.95 4.53
N ALA A 318 67.68 -26.51 4.56
CA ALA A 318 67.02 -26.96 5.79
C ALA A 318 67.81 -28.09 6.47
N GLN A 319 67.55 -28.36 7.75
CA GLN A 319 68.14 -29.52 8.43
C GLN A 319 67.45 -30.81 7.97
N TYR A 320 68.22 -31.78 7.48
CA TYR A 320 67.69 -33.09 7.07
C TYR A 320 67.98 -34.15 8.13
N LEU A 321 66.95 -34.92 8.48
CA LEU A 321 67.06 -36.16 9.22
C LEU A 321 66.71 -37.31 8.27
N PHE A 322 67.74 -38.05 7.85
CA PHE A 322 67.56 -39.26 7.05
C PHE A 322 67.54 -40.48 7.97
N VAL A 323 66.48 -41.27 7.86
CA VAL A 323 66.34 -42.56 8.52
C VAL A 323 66.33 -43.62 7.43
N THR A 324 67.29 -44.54 7.50
CA THR A 324 67.37 -45.65 6.55
C THR A 324 67.92 -46.89 7.24
N PRO A 325 67.34 -48.08 7.00
CA PRO A 325 67.90 -49.33 7.47
C PRO A 325 69.08 -49.80 6.61
N LYS A 326 69.35 -49.13 5.47
CA LYS A 326 70.36 -49.53 4.50
C LYS A 326 71.39 -48.41 4.31
N LEU A 327 72.53 -48.57 4.99
CA LEU A 327 73.69 -47.70 4.79
C LEU A 327 74.42 -48.11 3.49
N LEU A 328 74.51 -47.19 2.54
CA LEU A 328 75.34 -47.37 1.36
C LEU A 328 76.82 -47.19 1.72
N ARG A 329 77.70 -47.98 1.10
CA ARG A 329 79.16 -47.87 1.27
C ARG A 329 79.70 -46.68 0.47
N ASP A 330 80.88 -46.18 0.82
CA ASP A 330 81.58 -45.12 0.06
C ASP A 330 80.77 -43.84 -0.14
N LEU A 331 80.02 -43.41 0.87
CA LEU A 331 79.26 -42.16 0.81
C LEU A 331 80.19 -40.94 0.76
N SER A 332 79.75 -39.88 0.10
CA SER A 332 80.50 -38.62 0.07
C SER A 332 80.31 -37.85 1.38
N TYR A 333 81.18 -38.11 2.36
CA TYR A 333 81.17 -37.42 3.65
C TYR A 333 81.62 -35.97 3.51
N ASN A 334 80.92 -35.05 4.20
CA ASN A 334 81.33 -33.66 4.34
C ASN A 334 81.07 -33.14 5.76
N GLN A 335 81.61 -31.95 6.09
CA GLN A 335 81.50 -31.37 7.44
C GLN A 335 80.07 -31.04 7.90
N HIS A 336 79.10 -31.04 6.98
CA HIS A 336 77.68 -30.80 7.28
C HIS A 336 76.88 -32.11 7.41
N LEU A 337 77.55 -33.26 7.31
CA LEU A 337 76.94 -34.59 7.44
C LEU A 337 77.31 -35.21 8.79
N CYS A 338 76.31 -35.71 9.51
CA CYS A 338 76.50 -36.55 10.70
C CYS A 338 75.81 -37.90 10.48
N VAL A 339 76.52 -39.00 10.72
CA VAL A 339 75.98 -40.36 10.62
C VAL A 339 75.92 -40.97 12.00
N SER A 340 74.71 -41.30 12.45
CA SER A 340 74.46 -42.01 13.71
C SER A 340 73.97 -43.42 13.40
N VAL A 341 74.75 -44.42 13.79
CA VAL A 341 74.34 -45.83 13.64
C VAL A 341 73.72 -46.30 14.95
N VAL A 342 72.44 -46.64 14.91
CA VAL A 342 71.71 -47.17 16.08
C VAL A 342 71.75 -48.68 16.03
N HIS A 343 72.45 -49.30 16.99
CA HIS A 343 72.46 -50.74 17.13
C HIS A 343 71.48 -51.18 18.22
N ASN A 344 70.52 -52.02 17.86
CA ASN A 344 69.63 -52.68 18.82
C ASN A 344 70.07 -54.14 19.00
N SER A 345 71.09 -54.37 19.84
CA SER A 345 71.53 -55.72 20.19
C SER A 345 71.99 -55.78 21.64
N GLY A 346 71.44 -56.73 22.41
CA GLY A 346 71.89 -57.03 23.77
C GLY A 346 73.31 -57.62 23.85
N SER A 347 73.96 -57.85 22.70
CA SER A 347 75.31 -58.40 22.59
C SER A 347 76.41 -57.32 22.44
N ILE A 348 76.03 -56.06 22.21
CA ILE A 348 77.00 -54.97 22.02
C ILE A 348 77.34 -54.37 23.38
N LYS A 349 78.60 -54.50 23.77
CA LYS A 349 79.10 -53.91 25.02
C LYS A 349 79.32 -52.40 24.84
N PRO A 350 79.20 -51.58 25.90
CA PRO A 350 79.38 -50.13 25.84
C PRO A 350 80.69 -49.67 25.19
N ASP A 351 81.76 -50.46 25.29
CA ASP A 351 83.10 -50.12 24.80
C ASP A 351 83.43 -50.70 23.41
N THR A 352 82.41 -51.12 22.65
CA THR A 352 82.61 -51.70 21.32
C THR A 352 82.92 -50.60 20.30
N TYR A 353 84.15 -50.54 19.80
CA TYR A 353 84.55 -49.65 18.72
C TYR A 353 84.24 -50.29 17.36
N PHE A 354 83.40 -49.64 16.57
CA PHE A 354 83.14 -50.04 15.18
C PHE A 354 84.09 -49.28 14.27
N PRO A 355 85.05 -49.95 13.60
CA PRO A 355 85.92 -49.28 12.64
C PRO A 355 85.09 -48.81 11.45
N LEU A 356 84.92 -47.49 11.33
CA LEU A 356 84.46 -46.84 10.11
C LEU A 356 85.66 -46.76 9.17
N ASN A 357 85.92 -47.84 8.43
CA ASN A 357 86.84 -47.81 7.29
C ASN A 357 86.05 -47.64 6.00
#